data_AF-A0A2V6KSA7-F1
#
_entry.id   AF-A0A2V6KSA7-F1
#
_cell.length_a   1.000
_cell.length_b   1.000
_cell.length_c   1.000
_cell.angle_alpha   90.00
_cell.angle_beta   90.00
_cell.angle_gamma   90.00
#
_symmetry.space_group_name_H-M   'P 1'
#
loop_
_entity.id
_entity.type
_entity.pdbx_description
1 polymer ?
#
loop_
_entity_poly.entity_id
_entity_poly.type
_entity_poly.pdbx_seq_one_letter_code
_entity_poly.pdbx_strand_id
1 'polypeptide(L)'
;MDRHDAPATAGENCYRTKRRRNALGGDYSPGPNTVLTMSILARGQRTAAFAKATAREVKGQRAAISCHRSDVRGAALMLALWALFLLSAMVISWALDIDSRLTLSGNANRVLEAEAMACSGAEVALHPNIKPGSPNLRRQINERENYDVRITGEGGRLNVNWLLAGEDPRRLEILRKYLENQGVDLNERNRMIDCLLDWVDPDDLVRLNGAEASEDYQPANAPLVRVDELKKIKGWEEFTSAPGWDENFTLNSTGPIDLAWASREVLLALPGMTEELVDRFLLVRRGPDGIDGTADDAPFKNLEDVRAALGFSPQQFQQLAGLVGFKDPVLRIVSTGKSGAAMRIVQMVIRRANNVNVPQLISWKEL
;
A
#
# COMPACT_ATOMS: atom_id res chain seq x y z
N MET A 1 -42.24 -39.28 -47.10
CA MET A 1 -42.72 -39.26 -45.72
C MET A 1 -42.31 -37.92 -45.12
N ASP A 2 -43.30 -37.21 -44.59
CA ASP A 2 -43.28 -36.02 -43.71
C ASP A 2 -42.57 -34.75 -44.24
N ARG A 3 -43.32 -33.75 -44.74
CA ARG A 3 -44.12 -32.72 -44.04
C ARG A 3 -43.27 -31.77 -43.18
N HIS A 4 -43.11 -30.55 -43.69
CA HIS A 4 -43.57 -29.30 -43.06
C HIS A 4 -43.63 -29.30 -41.53
N ASP A 5 -42.81 -28.48 -40.86
CA ASP A 5 -43.19 -27.10 -40.49
C ASP A 5 -42.13 -26.42 -39.62
N ALA A 6 -41.98 -25.12 -39.84
CA ALA A 6 -41.36 -24.20 -38.88
C ALA A 6 -42.25 -24.05 -37.63
N PRO A 7 -41.65 -23.74 -36.48
CA PRO A 7 -42.25 -22.78 -35.56
C PRO A 7 -41.20 -21.75 -35.11
N ALA A 8 -41.46 -20.46 -35.28
CA ALA A 8 -42.27 -19.63 -34.38
C ALA A 8 -41.38 -18.89 -33.36
N THR A 9 -41.28 -17.60 -33.63
CA THR A 9 -41.02 -16.49 -32.72
C THR A 9 -41.56 -16.70 -31.30
N ALA A 10 -40.67 -16.61 -30.31
CA ALA A 10 -40.96 -16.34 -28.90
C ALA A 10 -39.62 -15.93 -28.23
N GLY A 11 -39.48 -14.87 -27.44
CA GLY A 11 -40.41 -13.87 -26.98
C GLY A 11 -39.60 -12.70 -26.40
N GLU A 12 -40.26 -11.56 -26.28
CA GLU A 12 -39.76 -10.36 -25.63
C GLU A 12 -39.18 -10.69 -24.23
N ASN A 13 -37.89 -10.42 -24.04
CA ASN A 13 -37.28 -10.49 -22.72
C ASN A 13 -37.76 -9.28 -21.90
N CYS A 14 -38.86 -9.49 -21.19
CA CYS A 14 -39.40 -8.60 -20.18
C CYS A 14 -38.37 -8.49 -19.03
N TYR A 15 -37.59 -7.40 -19.00
CA TYR A 15 -36.79 -7.03 -17.83
C TYR A 15 -37.72 -6.70 -16.66
N ARG A 16 -38.07 -7.72 -15.88
CA ARG A 16 -38.79 -7.58 -14.62
C ARG A 16 -37.81 -7.05 -13.56
N THR A 17 -37.63 -5.73 -13.52
CA THR A 17 -36.93 -5.06 -12.41
C THR A 17 -37.67 -5.36 -11.11
N LYS A 18 -37.07 -6.18 -10.23
CA LYS A 18 -37.56 -6.40 -8.86
C LYS A 18 -37.52 -5.07 -8.11
N ARG A 19 -38.67 -4.42 -7.93
CA ARG A 19 -38.84 -3.33 -6.95
C ARG A 19 -38.62 -3.91 -5.55
N ARG A 20 -37.64 -3.40 -4.81
CA ARG A 20 -37.51 -3.63 -3.36
C ARG A 20 -38.04 -2.39 -2.64
N ARG A 21 -39.01 -2.58 -1.73
CA ARG A 21 -39.54 -1.53 -0.86
C ARG A 21 -38.67 -1.43 0.41
N ASN A 22 -38.34 -0.22 0.83
CA ASN A 22 -37.85 0.06 2.19
C ASN A 22 -39.03 0.41 3.13
N ALA A 23 -38.78 0.31 4.44
CA ALA A 23 -39.75 0.37 5.54
C ALA A 23 -40.56 1.68 5.71
N LEU A 24 -40.47 2.61 4.75
CA LEU A 24 -41.23 3.87 4.72
C LEU A 24 -41.99 4.09 3.39
N GLY A 25 -42.10 3.08 2.52
CA GLY A 25 -43.10 3.07 1.44
C GLY A 25 -42.80 3.91 0.18
N GLY A 26 -41.55 4.20 -0.15
CA GLY A 26 -41.16 4.85 -1.41
C GLY A 26 -40.40 3.93 -2.37
N ASP A 27 -40.72 3.98 -3.66
CA ASP A 27 -40.02 3.28 -4.75
C ASP A 27 -39.01 4.22 -5.44
N TYR A 28 -37.78 3.75 -5.73
CA TYR A 28 -36.80 4.46 -6.58
C TYR A 28 -36.01 3.50 -7.49
N SER A 29 -35.52 4.02 -8.63
CA SER A 29 -34.71 3.34 -9.65
C SER A 29 -33.46 4.18 -9.98
N PRO A 30 -32.29 3.59 -10.27
CA PRO A 30 -31.04 4.35 -10.40
C PRO A 30 -30.82 4.81 -11.86
N GLY A 31 -30.59 6.11 -12.03
CA GLY A 31 -30.12 6.75 -13.27
C GLY A 31 -29.32 8.02 -12.93
N PRO A 32 -28.34 8.41 -13.75
CA PRO A 32 -27.34 9.40 -13.38
C PRO A 32 -27.88 10.84 -13.56
N ASN A 33 -27.47 11.73 -12.67
CA ASN A 33 -27.80 13.16 -12.55
C ASN A 33 -29.14 13.50 -11.87
N THR A 34 -29.09 13.66 -10.53
CA THR A 34 -30.08 14.47 -9.81
C THR A 34 -29.41 15.35 -8.76
N VAL A 35 -29.57 16.66 -8.92
CA VAL A 35 -29.22 17.72 -7.97
C VAL A 35 -30.29 17.73 -6.87
N LEU A 36 -29.88 17.68 -5.60
CA LEU A 36 -30.78 17.72 -4.44
C LEU A 36 -31.14 19.16 -4.07
N THR A 37 -32.39 19.54 -4.25
CA THR A 37 -33.01 20.71 -3.59
C THR A 37 -33.94 20.20 -2.49
N MET A 38 -33.65 20.51 -1.23
CA MET A 38 -34.54 20.22 -0.10
C MET A 38 -35.26 21.50 0.36
N SER A 39 -36.60 21.44 0.34
CA SER A 39 -37.52 22.43 0.91
C SER A 39 -37.90 22.00 2.33
N ILE A 40 -37.78 22.89 3.32
CA ILE A 40 -38.17 22.62 4.71
C ILE A 40 -39.59 23.15 4.96
N LEU A 41 -40.51 22.23 5.27
CA LEU A 41 -41.87 22.49 5.72
C LEU A 41 -41.87 22.69 7.25
N ALA A 42 -42.32 23.87 7.70
CA ALA A 42 -42.54 24.19 9.11
C ALA A 42 -43.82 23.51 9.64
N ARG A 43 -43.70 22.77 10.75
CA ARG A 43 -44.82 22.09 11.41
C ARG A 43 -45.22 22.88 12.66
N GLY A 44 -46.37 23.54 12.59
CA GLY A 44 -47.00 24.19 13.76
C GLY A 44 -47.76 23.17 14.61
N GLN A 45 -47.64 23.31 15.94
CA GLN A 45 -48.53 22.65 16.90
C GLN A 45 -49.46 23.69 17.52
N ARG A 46 -50.76 23.37 17.47
CA ARG A 46 -51.87 24.09 18.08
C ARG A 46 -52.08 23.58 19.50
N THR A 47 -52.44 24.47 20.41
CA THR A 47 -53.35 24.16 21.53
C THR A 47 -54.37 25.28 21.70
N ALA A 48 -55.64 24.87 21.72
CA ALA A 48 -56.83 25.64 22.06
C ALA A 48 -56.88 25.89 23.60
N ALA A 49 -57.77 26.64 24.26
CA ALA A 49 -59.07 27.22 23.92
C ALA A 49 -59.56 28.14 25.08
N PHE A 50 -60.59 28.96 24.81
CA PHE A 50 -61.63 29.50 25.73
C PHE A 50 -61.25 30.42 26.91
N ALA A 51 -61.72 31.68 26.93
CA ALA A 51 -63.06 32.11 27.36
C ALA A 51 -63.16 33.65 27.52
N LYS A 52 -64.33 34.20 27.17
CA LYS A 52 -64.77 35.61 27.34
C LYS A 52 -65.06 35.95 28.81
N ALA A 53 -64.90 37.22 29.22
CA ALA A 53 -66.02 38.09 29.65
C ALA A 53 -65.59 39.41 30.33
N THR A 54 -66.23 40.49 29.86
CA THR A 54 -66.76 41.67 30.60
C THR A 54 -65.86 42.66 31.36
N ALA A 55 -65.95 43.91 30.93
CA ALA A 55 -65.61 45.11 31.70
C ALA A 55 -66.77 45.48 32.66
N ARG A 56 -66.43 45.91 33.88
CA ARG A 56 -67.29 46.80 34.69
C ARG A 56 -66.43 47.60 35.68
N GLU A 57 -66.64 48.90 35.64
CA GLU A 57 -66.07 49.92 36.52
C GLU A 57 -66.85 49.96 37.86
N VAL A 58 -66.19 50.32 38.98
CA VAL A 58 -66.67 51.27 40.03
C VAL A 58 -65.80 51.22 41.32
N LYS A 59 -65.36 52.43 41.72
CA LYS A 59 -65.04 52.99 43.06
C LYS A 59 -64.17 52.20 44.06
N GLY A 60 -62.95 52.71 44.23
CA GLY A 60 -62.45 53.37 45.44
C GLY A 60 -62.82 52.78 46.81
N GLN A 61 -61.86 52.06 47.39
CA GLN A 61 -61.66 51.98 48.84
C GLN A 61 -60.16 51.94 49.15
N ARG A 62 -59.71 52.92 49.93
CA ARG A 62 -58.36 53.00 50.48
C ARG A 62 -58.18 51.85 51.48
N ALA A 63 -57.31 50.90 51.16
CA ALA A 63 -56.69 50.01 52.12
C ALA A 63 -55.18 50.05 51.88
N ALA A 64 -54.44 50.27 52.95
CA ALA A 64 -53.01 50.54 52.93
C ALA A 64 -52.24 49.46 52.16
N ILE A 65 -51.50 49.91 51.16
CA ILE A 65 -50.46 49.13 50.49
C ILE A 65 -49.38 48.88 51.56
N SER A 66 -49.42 47.70 52.20
CA SER A 66 -48.21 47.17 52.81
C SER A 66 -47.26 46.84 51.67
N CYS A 67 -46.26 47.70 51.49
CA CYS A 67 -45.20 47.49 50.55
C CYS A 67 -44.34 46.32 51.04
N HIS A 68 -44.58 45.12 50.52
CA HIS A 68 -43.48 44.19 50.34
C HIS A 68 -43.01 44.33 48.89
N ARG A 69 -42.26 45.43 48.64
CA ARG A 69 -41.27 45.40 47.57
C ARG A 69 -40.22 44.41 48.05
N SER A 70 -40.38 43.13 47.68
CA SER A 70 -39.20 42.30 47.55
C SER A 70 -38.31 42.98 46.52
N ASP A 71 -37.07 43.22 46.89
CA ASP A 71 -36.07 43.81 46.00
C ASP A 71 -35.76 42.83 44.85
N VAL A 72 -36.62 42.79 43.84
CA VAL A 72 -36.38 42.08 42.55
C VAL A 72 -35.33 42.83 41.70
N ARG A 73 -34.63 43.83 42.26
CA ARG A 73 -33.66 44.65 41.54
C ARG A 73 -32.26 44.02 41.42
N GLY A 74 -31.98 42.90 42.10
CA GLY A 74 -30.74 42.13 41.94
C GLY A 74 -30.89 40.80 41.18
N ALA A 75 -32.08 40.18 41.24
CA ALA A 75 -32.29 38.84 40.69
C ALA A 75 -32.29 38.78 39.15
N ALA A 76 -32.83 39.81 38.48
CA ALA A 76 -32.88 39.86 37.01
C ALA A 76 -31.48 39.96 36.38
N LEU A 77 -30.57 40.74 37.00
CA LEU A 77 -29.19 40.89 36.53
C LEU A 77 -28.40 39.60 36.75
N MET A 78 -28.61 38.92 37.88
CA MET A 78 -28.03 37.60 38.13
C MET A 78 -28.50 36.58 37.10
N LEU A 79 -29.81 36.52 36.79
CA LEU A 79 -30.35 35.63 35.76
C LEU A 79 -29.81 35.95 34.36
N ALA A 80 -29.67 37.22 34.01
CA ALA A 80 -29.10 37.63 32.72
C ALA A 80 -27.61 37.23 32.61
N LEU A 81 -26.84 37.38 33.70
CA LEU A 81 -25.43 37.03 33.73
C LEU A 81 -25.24 35.50 33.68
N TRP A 82 -26.09 34.75 34.37
CA TRP A 82 -26.11 33.28 34.27
C TRP A 82 -26.54 32.81 32.88
N ALA A 83 -27.52 33.46 32.27
CA ALA A 83 -27.92 33.15 30.89
C ALA A 83 -26.78 33.43 29.90
N LEU A 84 -26.08 34.56 30.04
CA LEU A 84 -24.90 34.89 29.23
C LEU A 84 -23.76 33.89 29.45
N PHE A 85 -23.50 33.47 30.69
CA PHE A 85 -22.47 32.48 31.00
C PHE A 85 -22.79 31.13 30.36
N LEU A 86 -24.02 30.63 30.51
CA LEU A 86 -24.45 29.36 29.92
C LEU A 86 -24.45 29.42 28.38
N LEU A 87 -24.87 30.55 27.80
CA LEU A 87 -24.85 30.75 26.36
C LEU A 87 -23.42 30.79 25.83
N SER A 88 -22.51 31.49 26.52
CA SER A 88 -21.08 31.51 26.18
C SER A 88 -20.45 30.11 26.23
N ALA A 89 -20.70 29.34 27.29
CA ALA A 89 -20.23 27.97 27.42
C ALA A 89 -20.74 27.07 26.28
N MET A 90 -22.01 27.23 25.87
CA MET A 90 -22.58 26.49 24.75
C MET A 90 -21.92 26.85 23.42
N VAL A 91 -21.67 28.15 23.15
CA VAL A 91 -21.00 28.61 21.93
C VAL A 91 -19.56 28.11 21.87
N ILE A 92 -18.82 28.16 22.98
CA ILE A 92 -17.43 27.63 23.06
C ILE A 92 -17.42 26.12 22.83
N SER A 93 -18.33 25.37 23.45
CA SER A 93 -18.46 23.93 23.25
C SER A 93 -18.75 23.58 21.78
N TRP A 94 -19.64 24.33 21.12
CA TRP A 94 -19.95 24.15 19.70
C TRP A 94 -18.79 24.53 18.78
N ALA A 95 -18.04 25.59 19.11
CA ALA A 95 -16.85 25.99 18.34
C ALA A 95 -15.76 24.92 18.39
N LEU A 96 -15.51 24.33 19.57
CA LEU A 96 -14.56 23.22 19.72
C LEU A 96 -15.03 21.94 19.02
N ASP A 97 -16.34 21.62 19.04
CA ASP A 97 -16.90 20.45 18.33
C ASP A 97 -16.78 20.60 16.79
N ILE A 98 -17.05 21.78 16.25
CA ILE A 98 -16.92 22.04 14.79
C ILE A 98 -15.47 21.90 14.32
N ASP A 99 -14.51 22.45 15.03
CA ASP A 99 -13.09 22.41 14.64
C ASP A 99 -12.58 20.95 14.55
N SER A 100 -13.02 20.10 15.48
CA SER A 100 -12.69 18.68 15.47
C SER A 100 -13.27 17.94 14.25
N ARG A 101 -14.50 18.26 13.82
CA ARG A 101 -15.13 17.60 12.66
C ARG A 101 -14.56 18.06 11.32
N LEU A 102 -14.18 19.34 11.23
CA LEU A 102 -13.58 19.92 10.03
C LEU A 102 -12.15 19.39 9.81
N THR A 103 -11.34 19.28 10.87
CA THR A 103 -9.98 18.73 10.78
C THR A 103 -9.99 17.23 10.44
N LEU A 104 -10.92 16.46 11.01
CA LEU A 104 -11.10 15.04 10.67
C LEU A 104 -11.53 14.84 9.20
N SER A 105 -12.46 15.64 8.69
CA SER A 105 -12.88 15.57 7.28
C SER A 105 -11.77 15.97 6.31
N GLY A 106 -11.01 17.01 6.66
CA GLY A 106 -9.87 17.47 5.85
C GLY A 106 -8.75 16.43 5.77
N ASN A 107 -8.45 15.74 6.88
CA ASN A 107 -7.42 14.70 6.89
C ASN A 107 -7.83 13.45 6.11
N ALA A 108 -9.09 13.02 6.22
CA ALA A 108 -9.60 11.91 5.42
C ALA A 108 -9.52 12.20 3.91
N ASN A 109 -9.86 13.43 3.50
CA ASN A 109 -9.74 13.83 2.09
C ASN A 109 -8.27 13.83 1.62
N ARG A 110 -7.35 14.35 2.44
CA ARG A 110 -5.91 14.36 2.11
C ARG A 110 -5.32 12.96 1.99
N VAL A 111 -5.78 12.01 2.81
CA VAL A 111 -5.38 10.60 2.70
C VAL A 111 -5.80 10.03 1.35
N LEU A 112 -7.06 10.26 0.94
CA LEU A 112 -7.57 9.80 -0.35
C LEU A 112 -6.85 10.47 -1.53
N GLU A 113 -6.57 11.77 -1.44
CA GLU A 113 -5.77 12.49 -2.43
C GLU A 113 -4.35 11.92 -2.54
N ALA A 114 -3.68 11.66 -1.41
CA ALA A 114 -2.35 11.06 -1.40
C ALA A 114 -2.35 9.65 -2.03
N GLU A 115 -3.37 8.85 -1.75
CA GLU A 115 -3.57 7.53 -2.38
C GLU A 115 -3.78 7.67 -3.89
N ALA A 116 -4.64 8.58 -4.33
CA ALA A 116 -4.87 8.86 -5.74
C ALA A 116 -3.59 9.33 -6.46
N MET A 117 -2.74 10.12 -5.78
CA MET A 117 -1.42 10.52 -6.30
C MET A 117 -0.49 9.32 -6.44
N ALA A 118 -0.45 8.43 -5.44
CA ALA A 118 0.37 7.22 -5.48
C ALA A 118 -0.08 6.29 -6.62
N CYS A 119 -1.37 6.05 -6.76
CA CYS A 119 -1.93 5.25 -7.87
C CYS A 119 -1.62 5.90 -9.23
N SER A 120 -1.76 7.22 -9.36
CA SER A 120 -1.45 7.95 -10.60
C SER A 120 0.00 7.78 -11.02
N GLY A 121 0.95 7.94 -10.09
CA GLY A 121 2.37 7.72 -10.37
C GLY A 121 2.67 6.28 -10.80
N ALA A 122 2.02 5.31 -10.15
CA ALA A 122 2.19 3.91 -10.49
C ALA A 122 1.67 3.58 -11.89
N GLU A 123 0.52 4.15 -12.29
CA GLU A 123 0.00 4.02 -13.66
C GLU A 123 0.93 4.64 -14.71
N VAL A 124 1.50 5.81 -14.43
CA VAL A 124 2.49 6.44 -15.33
C VAL A 124 3.68 5.50 -15.56
N ALA A 125 4.17 4.84 -14.52
CA ALA A 125 5.28 3.89 -14.63
C ALA A 125 4.94 2.61 -15.41
N LEU A 126 3.65 2.23 -15.50
CA LEU A 126 3.22 1.08 -16.32
C LEU A 126 3.39 1.35 -17.83
N HIS A 127 3.41 2.60 -18.25
CA HIS A 127 3.49 2.95 -19.66
C HIS A 127 4.82 2.46 -20.31
N PRO A 128 4.77 1.81 -21.50
CA PRO A 128 5.92 1.11 -22.08
C PRO A 128 7.11 2.02 -22.43
N ASN A 129 6.86 3.29 -22.75
CA ASN A 129 7.91 4.25 -23.08
C ASN A 129 8.58 4.88 -21.85
N ILE A 130 8.08 4.61 -20.64
CA ILE A 130 8.65 5.16 -19.41
C ILE A 130 9.77 4.24 -18.96
N LYS A 131 10.98 4.80 -18.95
CA LYS A 131 12.20 4.19 -18.45
C LYS A 131 12.43 4.58 -16.99
N PRO A 132 13.19 3.77 -16.22
CA PRO A 132 13.76 4.22 -14.95
C PRO A 132 14.51 5.56 -15.13
N GLY A 133 14.45 6.42 -14.13
CA GLY A 133 15.06 7.76 -14.18
C GLY A 133 14.34 8.78 -15.05
N SER A 134 13.21 8.42 -15.70
CA SER A 134 12.44 9.37 -16.51
C SER A 134 11.88 10.52 -15.65
N PRO A 135 11.95 11.79 -16.12
CA PRO A 135 11.34 12.92 -15.43
C PRO A 135 9.84 12.74 -15.16
N ASN A 136 9.15 11.96 -15.99
CA ASN A 136 7.70 11.70 -15.82
C ASN A 136 7.37 10.85 -14.58
N LEU A 137 8.36 10.22 -13.94
CA LEU A 137 8.18 9.48 -12.70
C LEU A 137 8.07 10.39 -11.46
N ARG A 138 8.36 11.68 -11.62
CA ARG A 138 8.23 12.69 -10.58
C ARG A 138 7.37 13.83 -11.10
N ARG A 139 6.26 14.10 -10.43
CA ARG A 139 5.41 15.23 -10.80
C ARG A 139 4.88 15.93 -9.57
N GLN A 140 5.04 17.25 -9.59
CA GLN A 140 4.37 18.14 -8.66
C GLN A 140 3.15 18.74 -9.36
N ILE A 141 1.96 18.52 -8.80
CA ILE A 141 0.71 19.06 -9.36
C ILE A 141 0.48 20.47 -8.79
N ASN A 142 0.68 20.63 -7.49
CA ASN A 142 0.61 21.91 -6.79
C ASN A 142 1.57 21.90 -5.58
N GLU A 143 1.49 22.90 -4.70
CA GLU A 143 2.36 23.01 -3.53
C GLU A 143 2.22 21.85 -2.53
N ARG A 144 1.10 21.12 -2.55
CA ARG A 144 0.75 20.10 -1.55
C ARG A 144 0.69 18.70 -2.13
N GLU A 145 0.44 18.57 -3.43
CA GLU A 145 0.21 17.31 -4.13
C GLU A 145 1.36 17.00 -5.08
N ASN A 146 1.98 15.86 -4.85
CA ASN A 146 3.03 15.31 -5.71
C ASN A 146 3.04 13.79 -5.66
N TYR A 147 3.66 13.20 -6.67
CA TYR A 147 4.09 11.81 -6.61
C TYR A 147 5.56 11.67 -6.99
N ASP A 148 6.22 10.69 -6.38
CA ASP A 148 7.55 10.22 -6.72
C ASP A 148 7.50 8.70 -6.93
N VAL A 149 7.96 8.25 -8.09
CA VAL A 149 7.93 6.85 -8.48
C VAL A 149 9.34 6.34 -8.68
N ARG A 150 9.63 5.21 -8.04
CA ARG A 150 10.86 4.47 -8.23
C ARG A 150 10.56 3.14 -8.91
N ILE A 151 11.24 2.90 -10.03
CA ILE A 151 11.22 1.61 -10.74
C ILE A 151 12.53 0.90 -10.42
N THR A 152 12.45 -0.32 -9.92
CA THR A 152 13.60 -1.20 -9.67
C THR A 152 13.36 -2.57 -10.32
N GLY A 153 14.42 -3.27 -10.70
CA GLY A 153 14.31 -4.65 -11.19
C GLY A 153 14.24 -5.65 -10.04
N GLU A 154 13.28 -6.58 -10.09
CA GLU A 154 13.23 -7.69 -9.13
C GLU A 154 14.37 -8.69 -9.35
N GLY A 155 14.90 -8.77 -10.57
CA GLY A 155 16.05 -9.63 -10.89
C GLY A 155 17.33 -9.29 -10.11
N GLY A 156 17.46 -8.08 -9.57
CA GLY A 156 18.60 -7.71 -8.73
C GLY A 156 18.55 -8.28 -7.30
N ARG A 157 17.42 -8.89 -6.91
CA ARG A 157 17.21 -9.50 -5.60
C ARG A 157 17.44 -11.02 -5.68
N LEU A 158 17.72 -11.61 -4.52
CA LEU A 158 17.89 -13.05 -4.35
C LEU A 158 16.54 -13.76 -4.47
N ASN A 159 16.37 -14.50 -5.56
CA ASN A 159 15.22 -15.39 -5.71
C ASN A 159 15.42 -16.66 -4.90
N VAL A 160 14.75 -16.76 -3.76
CA VAL A 160 14.95 -17.89 -2.83
C VAL A 160 14.59 -19.21 -3.50
N ASN A 161 13.44 -19.30 -4.17
CA ASN A 161 13.03 -20.53 -4.85
C ASN A 161 14.02 -20.96 -5.94
N TRP A 162 14.59 -20.02 -6.69
CA TRP A 162 15.61 -20.34 -7.69
C TRP A 162 16.95 -20.77 -7.08
N LEU A 163 17.34 -20.16 -5.95
CA LEU A 163 18.56 -20.50 -5.23
C LEU A 163 18.51 -21.93 -4.66
N LEU A 164 17.33 -22.36 -4.22
CA LEU A 164 17.09 -23.71 -3.67
C LEU A 164 16.80 -24.75 -4.76
N ALA A 165 16.37 -24.32 -5.96
CA ALA A 165 15.94 -25.23 -7.02
C ALA A 165 17.03 -26.23 -7.42
N GLY A 166 16.72 -27.51 -7.25
CA GLY A 166 17.61 -28.62 -7.61
C GLY A 166 18.85 -28.73 -6.71
N GLU A 167 18.87 -28.03 -5.58
CA GLU A 167 19.98 -28.02 -4.60
C GLU A 167 21.36 -27.78 -5.22
N ASP A 168 21.42 -26.94 -6.27
CA ASP A 168 22.69 -26.63 -6.94
C ASP A 168 23.67 -25.98 -5.95
N PRO A 169 24.82 -26.61 -5.65
CA PRO A 169 25.78 -26.09 -4.69
C PRO A 169 26.26 -24.67 -5.02
N ARG A 170 26.32 -24.31 -6.31
CA ARG A 170 26.77 -22.99 -6.75
C ARG A 170 25.76 -21.90 -6.39
N ARG A 171 24.47 -22.21 -6.40
CA ARG A 171 23.39 -21.28 -6.05
C ARG A 171 23.26 -21.15 -4.54
N LEU A 172 23.32 -22.27 -3.82
CA LEU A 172 23.32 -22.27 -2.36
C LEU A 172 24.51 -21.50 -1.78
N GLU A 173 25.66 -21.52 -2.45
CA GLU A 173 26.83 -20.74 -2.03
C GLU A 173 26.57 -19.23 -2.06
N ILE A 174 25.74 -18.74 -2.98
CA ILE A 174 25.33 -17.32 -2.99
C ILE A 174 24.56 -17.00 -1.71
N LEU A 175 23.60 -17.84 -1.33
CA LEU A 175 22.84 -17.62 -0.09
C LEU A 175 23.75 -17.71 1.15
N ARG A 176 24.69 -18.66 1.17
CA ARG A 176 25.70 -18.77 2.24
C ARG A 176 26.51 -17.49 2.37
N LYS A 177 27.05 -17.00 1.25
CA LYS A 177 27.87 -15.80 1.24
C LYS A 177 27.07 -14.56 1.59
N TYR A 178 25.82 -14.46 1.16
CA TYR A 178 24.93 -13.38 1.55
C TYR A 178 24.73 -13.36 3.08
N LEU A 179 24.36 -14.49 3.69
CA LEU A 179 24.16 -14.58 5.15
C LEU A 179 25.45 -14.30 5.94
N GLU A 180 26.59 -14.79 5.46
CA GLU A 180 27.92 -14.49 6.03
C GLU A 180 28.20 -12.98 6.01
N ASN A 181 27.90 -12.30 4.90
CA ASN A 181 28.05 -10.85 4.77
C ASN A 181 27.08 -10.07 5.67
N GLN A 182 25.96 -10.66 6.06
CA GLN A 182 25.02 -10.10 7.04
C GLN A 182 25.46 -10.36 8.50
N GLY A 183 26.60 -11.03 8.71
CA GLY A 183 27.16 -11.29 10.03
C GLY A 183 26.68 -12.59 10.68
N VAL A 184 25.99 -13.47 9.94
CA VAL A 184 25.58 -14.78 10.45
C VAL A 184 26.79 -15.70 10.54
N ASP A 185 26.99 -16.34 11.69
CA ASP A 185 28.12 -17.24 11.90
C ASP A 185 27.98 -18.55 11.10
N LEU A 186 29.09 -19.28 10.96
CA LEU A 186 29.15 -20.50 10.15
C LEU A 186 28.13 -21.57 10.57
N ASN A 187 27.96 -21.79 11.88
CA ASN A 187 27.09 -22.85 12.39
C ASN A 187 25.63 -22.45 12.25
N GLU A 188 25.30 -21.21 12.62
CA GLU A 188 23.95 -20.68 12.45
C GLU A 188 23.54 -20.66 10.98
N ARG A 189 24.42 -20.18 10.10
CA ARG A 189 24.18 -20.18 8.65
C ARG A 189 23.90 -21.57 8.10
N ASN A 190 24.67 -22.58 8.50
CA ASN A 190 24.46 -23.95 8.04
C ASN A 190 23.11 -24.49 8.54
N ARG A 191 22.74 -24.21 9.80
CA ARG A 191 21.43 -24.52 10.35
C ARG A 191 20.29 -23.82 9.58
N MET A 192 20.41 -22.52 9.32
CA MET A 192 19.41 -21.74 8.58
C MET A 192 19.15 -22.31 7.19
N ILE A 193 20.20 -22.76 6.50
CA ILE A 193 20.09 -23.32 5.16
C ILE A 193 19.50 -24.73 5.21
N ASP A 194 19.97 -25.58 6.12
CA ASP A 194 19.43 -26.94 6.27
C ASP A 194 17.93 -26.88 6.62
N CYS A 195 17.53 -26.02 7.57
CA CYS A 195 16.11 -25.83 7.91
C CYS A 195 15.29 -25.20 6.77
N LEU A 196 15.89 -24.36 5.93
CA LEU A 196 15.22 -23.79 4.75
C LEU A 196 15.03 -24.85 3.65
N LEU A 197 15.98 -25.77 3.50
CA LEU A 197 15.86 -26.89 2.56
C LEU A 197 14.77 -27.86 3.02
N ASP A 198 14.78 -28.28 4.30
CA ASP A 198 13.74 -29.11 4.94
C ASP A 198 12.34 -28.42 4.90
N TRP A 199 12.29 -27.09 4.80
CA TRP A 199 11.01 -26.39 4.66
C TRP A 199 10.36 -26.59 3.28
N VAL A 200 11.19 -26.77 2.25
CA VAL A 200 10.80 -26.64 0.84
C VAL A 200 10.74 -27.97 0.11
N ASP A 201 11.55 -28.95 0.51
CA ASP A 201 11.60 -30.25 -0.12
C ASP A 201 10.38 -31.13 0.26
N PRO A 202 10.04 -32.12 -0.59
CA PRO A 202 8.81 -32.88 -0.41
C PRO A 202 8.93 -34.10 0.51
N ASP A 203 10.14 -34.42 0.99
CA ASP A 203 10.36 -35.57 1.87
C ASP A 203 10.39 -35.15 3.34
N ASP A 204 10.47 -36.13 4.24
CA ASP A 204 10.47 -35.89 5.70
C ASP A 204 11.85 -36.25 6.31
N LEU A 205 12.93 -36.18 5.52
CA LEU A 205 14.28 -36.52 5.98
C LEU A 205 14.99 -35.30 6.57
N VAL A 206 15.11 -35.30 7.89
CA VAL A 206 15.82 -34.26 8.63
C VAL A 206 17.31 -34.20 8.23
N ARG A 207 17.76 -33.06 7.71
CA ARG A 207 19.19 -32.79 7.46
C ARG A 207 19.97 -32.64 8.77
N LEU A 208 21.31 -32.66 8.70
CA LEU A 208 22.19 -32.65 9.89
C LEU A 208 21.84 -31.55 10.91
N ASN A 209 21.56 -30.33 10.43
CA ASN A 209 21.13 -29.21 11.26
C ASN A 209 19.70 -28.75 10.91
N GLY A 210 18.96 -29.60 10.19
CA GLY A 210 17.64 -29.30 9.66
C GLY A 210 16.53 -29.45 10.70
N ALA A 211 15.29 -29.28 10.24
CA ALA A 211 14.11 -29.51 11.05
C ALA A 211 12.91 -29.86 10.18
N GLU A 212 12.29 -30.99 10.49
CA GLU A 212 11.05 -31.47 9.88
C GLU A 212 9.84 -31.33 10.80
N ALA A 213 8.69 -31.81 10.31
CA ALA A 213 7.42 -31.83 11.03
C ALA A 213 7.55 -32.37 12.48
N SER A 214 7.00 -31.61 13.42
CA SER A 214 6.88 -31.94 14.85
C SER A 214 5.58 -31.34 15.41
N GLU A 215 5.30 -31.54 16.70
CA GLU A 215 4.05 -31.11 17.34
C GLU A 215 3.74 -29.61 17.13
N ASP A 216 4.77 -28.76 17.22
CA ASP A 216 4.64 -27.29 17.12
C ASP A 216 5.21 -26.69 15.81
N TYR A 217 5.68 -27.52 14.88
CA TYR A 217 6.35 -27.05 13.68
C TYR A 217 5.98 -27.91 12.47
N GLN A 218 5.46 -27.29 11.43
CA GLN A 218 4.97 -27.96 10.24
C GLN A 218 5.54 -27.24 9.01
N PRO A 219 6.63 -27.78 8.42
CA PRO A 219 7.12 -27.40 7.10
C PRO A 219 6.04 -27.39 6.04
N ALA A 220 6.23 -26.57 5.00
CA ALA A 220 5.28 -26.50 3.88
C ALA A 220 5.45 -27.65 2.88
N ASN A 221 6.65 -28.25 2.84
CA ASN A 221 7.09 -29.27 1.89
C ASN A 221 6.80 -28.88 0.43
N ALA A 222 6.99 -27.58 0.16
CA ALA A 222 6.68 -26.95 -1.11
C ALA A 222 7.50 -25.67 -1.30
N PRO A 223 7.71 -25.22 -2.56
CA PRO A 223 8.32 -23.92 -2.83
C PRO A 223 7.61 -22.77 -2.12
N LEU A 224 8.38 -21.79 -1.66
CA LEU A 224 7.86 -20.63 -0.93
C LEU A 224 6.85 -19.87 -1.78
N VAL A 225 5.72 -19.50 -1.19
CA VAL A 225 4.67 -18.70 -1.83
C VAL A 225 4.80 -17.22 -1.45
N ARG A 226 5.32 -16.93 -0.26
CA ARG A 226 5.60 -15.57 0.24
C ARG A 226 6.97 -15.51 0.92
N VAL A 227 7.65 -14.37 0.76
CA VAL A 227 8.94 -14.12 1.42
C VAL A 227 8.79 -14.18 2.95
N ASP A 228 7.64 -13.73 3.49
CA ASP A 228 7.32 -13.78 4.91
C ASP A 228 7.32 -15.19 5.52
N GLU A 229 7.25 -16.25 4.72
CA GLU A 229 7.35 -17.63 5.22
C GLU A 229 8.72 -17.91 5.85
N LEU A 230 9.77 -17.19 5.45
CA LEU A 230 11.09 -17.26 6.08
C LEU A 230 11.03 -17.00 7.60
N LYS A 231 10.07 -16.18 8.08
CA LYS A 231 9.86 -15.92 9.52
C LYS A 231 9.43 -17.15 10.32
N LYS A 232 8.89 -18.16 9.64
CA LYS A 232 8.39 -19.39 10.28
C LYS A 232 9.44 -20.47 10.36
N ILE A 233 10.54 -20.33 9.63
CA ILE A 233 11.60 -21.33 9.53
C ILE A 233 12.51 -21.21 10.74
N LYS A 234 12.83 -22.35 11.35
CA LYS A 234 13.73 -22.39 12.49
C LYS A 234 15.11 -21.83 12.13
N GLY A 235 15.66 -20.98 12.99
CA GLY A 235 16.94 -20.31 12.79
C GLY A 235 16.86 -19.00 12.01
N TRP A 236 15.69 -18.66 11.44
CA TRP A 236 15.51 -17.39 10.72
C TRP A 236 14.88 -16.30 11.59
N GLU A 237 14.52 -16.58 12.84
CA GLU A 237 13.78 -15.65 13.70
C GLU A 237 14.58 -14.38 14.00
N GLU A 238 15.87 -14.53 14.33
CA GLU A 238 16.75 -13.38 14.61
C GLU A 238 17.01 -12.55 13.34
N PHE A 239 17.35 -13.22 12.25
CA PHE A 239 17.59 -12.57 10.95
C PHE A 239 16.35 -11.79 10.47
N THR A 240 15.16 -12.38 10.55
CA THR A 240 13.91 -11.76 10.09
C THR A 240 13.32 -10.73 11.06
N SER A 241 13.93 -10.57 12.24
CA SER A 241 13.58 -9.51 13.19
C SER A 241 14.25 -8.17 12.85
N ALA A 242 15.32 -8.19 12.04
CA ALA A 242 16.01 -6.99 11.61
C ALA A 242 15.14 -6.15 10.66
N PRO A 243 15.09 -4.82 10.80
CA PRO A 243 14.33 -3.98 9.86
C PRO A 243 14.93 -4.07 8.45
N GLY A 244 14.06 -4.23 7.44
CA GLY A 244 14.48 -4.31 6.03
C GLY A 244 15.12 -5.64 5.61
N TRP A 245 15.01 -6.69 6.43
CA TRP A 245 15.57 -8.02 6.12
C TRP A 245 15.11 -8.59 4.77
N ASP A 246 13.90 -8.24 4.32
CA ASP A 246 13.27 -8.72 3.08
C ASP A 246 13.65 -7.90 1.84
N GLU A 247 14.41 -6.82 1.98
CA GLU A 247 14.74 -5.90 0.88
C GLU A 247 15.57 -6.55 -0.23
N ASN A 248 16.40 -7.54 0.09
CA ASN A 248 17.23 -8.23 -0.89
C ASN A 248 16.63 -9.57 -1.35
N PHE A 249 15.44 -9.94 -0.89
CA PHE A 249 14.79 -11.20 -1.27
C PHE A 249 13.61 -10.99 -2.22
N THR A 250 13.38 -11.97 -3.07
CA THR A 250 12.20 -12.05 -3.94
C THR A 250 11.82 -13.50 -4.20
N LEU A 251 10.61 -13.71 -4.71
CA LEU A 251 10.15 -15.00 -5.26
C LEU A 251 9.70 -14.84 -6.72
N ASN A 252 9.65 -13.61 -7.24
CA ASN A 252 8.95 -13.29 -8.48
C ASN A 252 9.88 -13.18 -9.70
N SER A 253 11.19 -13.01 -9.50
CA SER A 253 12.15 -12.89 -10.60
C SER A 253 12.35 -14.22 -11.34
N THR A 254 13.03 -14.18 -12.48
CA THR A 254 13.25 -15.38 -13.31
C THR A 254 14.33 -16.31 -12.77
N GLY A 255 15.23 -15.81 -11.91
CA GLY A 255 16.23 -16.63 -11.23
C GLY A 255 17.63 -16.02 -11.24
N PRO A 256 18.34 -16.03 -12.39
CA PRO A 256 19.68 -15.45 -12.48
C PRO A 256 19.70 -14.00 -11.99
N ILE A 257 20.72 -13.64 -11.24
CA ILE A 257 20.84 -12.32 -10.62
C ILE A 257 21.13 -11.29 -11.70
N ASP A 258 20.23 -10.33 -11.86
CA ASP A 258 20.37 -9.22 -12.80
C ASP A 258 21.35 -8.19 -12.24
N LEU A 259 22.55 -8.15 -12.83
CA LEU A 259 23.62 -7.26 -12.41
C LEU A 259 23.29 -5.79 -12.61
N ALA A 260 22.33 -5.47 -13.49
CA ALA A 260 21.90 -4.10 -13.70
C ALA A 260 21.15 -3.52 -12.49
N TRP A 261 20.57 -4.38 -11.63
CA TRP A 261 19.71 -3.97 -10.51
C TRP A 261 20.18 -4.47 -9.15
N ALA A 262 21.23 -5.30 -9.11
CA ALA A 262 21.71 -5.90 -7.88
C ALA A 262 22.25 -4.87 -6.89
N SER A 263 21.89 -5.05 -5.62
CA SER A 263 22.43 -4.28 -4.49
C SER A 263 23.88 -4.67 -4.20
N ARG A 264 24.58 -3.87 -3.39
CA ARG A 264 25.98 -4.14 -3.02
C ARG A 264 26.09 -5.49 -2.32
N GLU A 265 25.15 -5.77 -1.42
CA GLU A 265 25.10 -6.98 -0.60
C GLU A 265 24.88 -8.23 -1.46
N VAL A 266 24.01 -8.13 -2.48
CA VAL A 266 23.77 -9.22 -3.42
C VAL A 266 24.97 -9.43 -4.35
N LEU A 267 25.63 -8.37 -4.80
CA LEU A 267 26.83 -8.48 -5.63
C LEU A 267 28.00 -9.11 -4.87
N LEU A 268 28.17 -8.79 -3.59
CA LEU A 268 29.21 -9.41 -2.72
C LEU A 268 28.95 -10.89 -2.42
N ALA A 269 27.70 -11.34 -2.58
CA ALA A 269 27.36 -12.75 -2.44
C ALA A 269 27.77 -13.60 -3.65
N LEU A 270 28.12 -12.96 -4.78
CA LEU A 270 28.50 -13.67 -6.00
C LEU A 270 29.94 -14.23 -5.92
N PRO A 271 30.18 -15.45 -6.44
CA PRO A 271 31.51 -16.06 -6.45
C PRO A 271 32.58 -15.18 -7.12
N GLY A 272 33.66 -14.88 -6.41
CA GLY A 272 34.80 -14.12 -6.95
C GLY A 272 34.61 -12.60 -7.00
N MET A 273 33.48 -12.06 -6.52
CA MET A 273 33.31 -10.63 -6.31
C MET A 273 33.94 -10.19 -4.99
N THR A 274 34.94 -9.30 -5.07
CA THR A 274 35.53 -8.64 -3.89
C THR A 274 34.90 -7.26 -3.68
N GLU A 275 35.08 -6.67 -2.51
CA GLU A 275 34.60 -5.32 -2.22
C GLU A 275 35.09 -4.29 -3.24
N GLU A 276 36.36 -4.36 -3.63
CA GLU A 276 36.96 -3.45 -4.61
C GLU A 276 36.34 -3.64 -6.00
N LEU A 277 36.04 -4.90 -6.37
CA LEU A 277 35.40 -5.21 -7.65
C LEU A 277 33.96 -4.69 -7.69
N VAL A 278 33.21 -4.89 -6.61
CA VAL A 278 31.83 -4.42 -6.47
C VAL A 278 31.79 -2.90 -6.46
N ASP A 279 32.65 -2.23 -5.71
CA ASP A 279 32.68 -0.77 -5.64
C ASP A 279 33.05 -0.16 -7.00
N ARG A 280 34.00 -0.76 -7.72
CA ARG A 280 34.32 -0.36 -9.11
C ARG A 280 33.14 -0.60 -10.05
N PHE A 281 32.45 -1.73 -9.94
CA PHE A 281 31.27 -2.03 -10.75
C PHE A 281 30.15 -1.02 -10.51
N LEU A 282 29.84 -0.72 -9.24
CA LEU A 282 28.82 0.24 -8.86
C LEU A 282 29.18 1.65 -9.32
N LEU A 283 30.45 2.04 -9.27
CA LEU A 283 30.91 3.34 -9.79
C LEU A 283 30.67 3.46 -11.29
N VAL A 284 30.96 2.41 -12.07
CA VAL A 284 30.71 2.41 -13.52
C VAL A 284 29.20 2.37 -13.81
N ARG A 285 28.43 1.63 -13.01
CA ARG A 285 26.98 1.49 -13.18
C ARG A 285 26.22 2.80 -12.95
N ARG A 286 26.53 3.50 -11.86
CA ARG A 286 25.84 4.71 -11.37
C ARG A 286 26.14 6.01 -12.12
N GLY A 287 26.97 5.93 -13.16
CA GLY A 287 27.36 7.11 -13.93
C GLY A 287 28.05 8.23 -13.10
N PRO A 288 28.13 9.44 -13.66
CA PRO A 288 28.78 10.59 -13.02
C PRO A 288 28.05 11.14 -11.78
N ASP A 289 26.73 10.99 -11.67
CA ASP A 289 25.96 11.52 -10.54
C ASP A 289 26.05 10.64 -9.28
N GLY A 290 26.51 9.39 -9.44
CA GLY A 290 26.72 8.45 -8.34
C GLY A 290 25.42 7.89 -7.77
N ILE A 291 24.29 8.07 -8.46
CA ILE A 291 22.96 7.61 -8.05
C ILE A 291 22.51 6.50 -9.00
N ASP A 292 22.04 5.39 -8.44
CA ASP A 292 21.57 4.26 -9.24
C ASP A 292 20.14 4.48 -9.74
N GLY A 293 19.87 4.08 -10.98
CA GLY A 293 18.56 4.17 -11.63
C GLY A 293 18.24 5.53 -12.26
N THR A 294 19.26 6.32 -12.62
CA THR A 294 19.16 7.66 -13.22
C THR A 294 19.36 7.61 -14.74
N ALA A 295 19.15 8.76 -15.40
CA ALA A 295 19.20 8.83 -16.86
C ALA A 295 20.62 8.78 -17.43
N ASP A 296 21.62 9.04 -16.60
CA ASP A 296 23.06 9.04 -16.93
C ASP A 296 23.75 7.70 -16.66
N ASP A 297 23.07 6.74 -16.04
CA ASP A 297 23.54 5.36 -15.92
C ASP A 297 23.82 4.75 -17.30
N ALA A 298 25.01 4.17 -17.44
CA ALA A 298 25.40 3.44 -18.63
C ALA A 298 25.02 1.95 -18.46
N PRO A 299 23.90 1.47 -19.06
CA PRO A 299 23.55 0.07 -18.92
C PRO A 299 24.61 -0.81 -19.61
N PHE A 300 25.17 -1.75 -18.87
CA PHE A 300 25.95 -2.84 -19.45
C PHE A 300 25.06 -3.59 -20.45
N LYS A 301 25.54 -3.76 -21.69
CA LYS A 301 24.70 -4.31 -22.77
C LYS A 301 24.70 -5.82 -22.76
N ASN A 302 25.78 -6.41 -22.25
CA ASN A 302 26.01 -7.85 -22.23
C ASN A 302 26.96 -8.23 -21.08
N LEU A 303 27.10 -9.53 -20.85
CA LEU A 303 27.96 -10.11 -19.84
C LEU A 303 29.47 -9.94 -20.13
N GLU A 304 29.87 -9.81 -21.40
CA GLU A 304 31.27 -9.57 -21.77
C GLU A 304 31.75 -8.19 -21.37
N ASP A 305 30.89 -7.16 -21.49
CA ASP A 305 31.18 -5.80 -21.05
C ASP A 305 31.47 -5.78 -19.54
N VAL A 306 30.70 -6.54 -18.76
CA VAL A 306 30.92 -6.68 -17.31
C VAL A 306 32.18 -7.45 -17.01
N ARG A 307 32.42 -8.58 -17.68
CA ARG A 307 33.65 -9.34 -17.52
C ARG A 307 34.88 -8.47 -17.76
N ALA A 308 34.86 -7.66 -18.82
CA ALA A 308 35.93 -6.73 -19.17
C ALA A 308 36.07 -5.62 -18.13
N ALA A 309 34.98 -4.99 -17.68
CA ALA A 309 34.99 -3.95 -16.66
C ALA A 309 35.49 -4.45 -15.29
N LEU A 310 35.16 -5.69 -14.94
CA LEU A 310 35.58 -6.35 -13.71
C LEU A 310 36.97 -6.99 -13.79
N GLY A 311 37.58 -7.06 -14.98
CA GLY A 311 38.90 -7.66 -15.16
C GLY A 311 38.94 -9.17 -14.92
N PHE A 312 37.80 -9.86 -15.04
CA PHE A 312 37.75 -11.31 -14.89
C PHE A 312 38.35 -12.04 -16.09
N SER A 313 39.11 -13.11 -15.82
CA SER A 313 39.49 -14.05 -16.87
C SER A 313 38.25 -14.78 -17.41
N PRO A 314 38.26 -15.23 -18.68
CA PRO A 314 37.15 -16.02 -19.24
C PRO A 314 36.79 -17.24 -18.39
N GLN A 315 37.79 -17.91 -17.80
CA GLN A 315 37.60 -19.10 -16.97
C GLN A 315 36.92 -18.78 -15.63
N GLN A 316 37.31 -17.68 -14.97
CA GLN A 316 36.64 -17.22 -13.75
C GLN A 316 35.18 -16.83 -14.03
N PHE A 317 34.95 -16.14 -15.15
CA PHE A 317 33.62 -15.66 -15.50
C PHE A 317 32.65 -16.77 -15.92
N GLN A 318 33.14 -17.90 -16.43
CA GLN A 318 32.30 -19.08 -16.71
C GLN A 318 31.58 -19.62 -15.46
N GLN A 319 32.16 -19.46 -14.27
CA GLN A 319 31.52 -19.87 -13.02
C GLN A 319 30.36 -18.93 -12.64
N LEU A 320 30.43 -17.67 -13.06
CA LEU A 320 29.40 -16.66 -12.82
C LEU A 320 28.31 -16.66 -13.90
N ALA A 321 28.64 -16.97 -15.15
CA ALA A 321 27.74 -16.83 -16.30
C ALA A 321 26.40 -17.60 -16.16
N GLY A 322 26.35 -18.68 -15.38
CA GLY A 322 25.12 -19.42 -15.09
C GLY A 322 24.31 -18.89 -13.91
N LEU A 323 24.88 -17.96 -13.14
CA LEU A 323 24.29 -17.39 -11.92
C LEU A 323 23.81 -15.95 -12.14
N VAL A 324 24.38 -15.26 -13.13
CA VAL A 324 24.08 -13.85 -13.43
C VAL A 324 23.35 -13.72 -14.77
N GLY A 325 22.56 -12.66 -14.89
CA GLY A 325 21.82 -12.33 -16.09
C GLY A 325 21.73 -10.83 -16.34
N PHE A 326 21.03 -10.48 -17.41
CA PHE A 326 20.62 -9.13 -17.73
C PHE A 326 19.18 -9.13 -18.22
N LYS A 327 18.45 -8.07 -17.88
CA LYS A 327 17.09 -7.79 -18.38
C LYS A 327 16.07 -8.80 -17.84
N ASP A 328 16.06 -8.99 -16.53
CA ASP A 328 14.91 -9.66 -15.92
C ASP A 328 13.63 -8.87 -16.26
N PRO A 329 12.57 -9.54 -16.77
CA PRO A 329 11.35 -8.85 -17.19
C PRO A 329 10.50 -8.36 -16.02
N VAL A 330 10.85 -8.72 -14.78
CA VAL A 330 10.07 -8.40 -13.59
C VAL A 330 10.60 -7.13 -12.95
N LEU A 331 9.71 -6.16 -12.82
CA LEU A 331 9.99 -4.85 -12.25
C LEU A 331 9.12 -4.62 -11.03
N ARG A 332 9.69 -3.99 -10.01
CA ARG A 332 8.97 -3.41 -8.89
C ARG A 332 8.83 -1.91 -9.11
N ILE A 333 7.61 -1.42 -8.93
CA ILE A 333 7.30 0.00 -8.98
C ILE A 333 6.81 0.37 -7.59
N VAL A 334 7.49 1.33 -6.98
CA VAL A 334 7.09 1.93 -5.71
C VAL A 334 6.73 3.38 -5.99
N SER A 335 5.46 3.71 -5.86
CA SER A 335 4.93 5.05 -6.06
C SER A 335 4.53 5.65 -4.73
N THR A 336 5.05 6.83 -4.44
CA THR A 336 4.82 7.58 -3.22
C THR A 336 4.02 8.82 -3.55
N GLY A 337 2.76 8.85 -3.13
CA GLY A 337 1.87 10.00 -3.28
C GLY A 337 1.81 10.81 -1.99
N LYS A 338 1.76 12.14 -2.13
CA LYS A 338 1.64 13.08 -1.02
C LYS A 338 0.51 14.06 -1.26
N SER A 339 -0.26 14.37 -0.22
CA SER A 339 -1.18 15.52 -0.15
C SER A 339 -1.04 16.21 1.21
N GLY A 340 -0.38 17.37 1.22
CA GLY A 340 -0.09 18.11 2.45
C GLY A 340 0.77 17.29 3.41
N ALA A 341 0.20 16.91 4.56
CA ALA A 341 0.85 16.05 5.56
C ALA A 341 0.57 14.55 5.35
N ALA A 342 -0.39 14.19 4.49
CA ALA A 342 -0.72 12.80 4.21
C ALA A 342 0.25 12.24 3.15
N MET A 343 0.68 11.00 3.36
CA MET A 343 1.56 10.26 2.46
C MET A 343 1.02 8.83 2.33
N ARG A 344 1.00 8.32 1.10
CA ARG A 344 0.61 6.95 0.78
C ARG A 344 1.60 6.34 -0.18
N ILE A 345 1.85 5.06 -0.02
CA ILE A 345 2.81 4.33 -0.82
C ILE A 345 2.10 3.14 -1.43
N VAL A 346 2.19 3.03 -2.76
CA VAL A 346 1.67 1.91 -3.53
C VAL A 346 2.86 1.18 -4.12
N GLN A 347 2.93 -0.12 -3.86
CA GLN A 347 3.90 -1.02 -4.44
C GLN A 347 3.22 -2.00 -5.39
N MET A 348 3.78 -2.15 -6.59
CA MET A 348 3.37 -3.18 -7.54
C MET A 348 4.60 -3.94 -8.05
N VAL A 349 4.41 -5.24 -8.29
CA VAL A 349 5.37 -6.07 -9.02
C VAL A 349 4.71 -6.47 -10.32
N ILE A 350 5.39 -6.18 -11.43
CA ILE A 350 4.90 -6.40 -12.78
C ILE A 350 5.88 -7.24 -13.57
N ARG A 351 5.39 -8.00 -14.54
CA ARG A 351 6.19 -8.66 -15.57
C ARG A 351 5.98 -7.96 -16.90
N ARG A 352 7.05 -7.37 -17.43
CA ARG A 352 7.10 -6.72 -18.74
C ARG A 352 7.90 -7.63 -19.69
N ALA A 353 7.20 -8.54 -20.36
CA ALA A 353 7.81 -9.38 -21.37
C ALA A 353 8.17 -8.56 -22.62
N ASN A 354 9.24 -8.95 -23.32
CA ASN A 354 9.63 -8.35 -24.59
C ASN A 354 8.45 -8.45 -25.58
N ASN A 355 8.11 -7.33 -26.24
CA ASN A 355 7.03 -7.21 -27.23
C ASN A 355 5.59 -7.19 -26.70
N VAL A 356 5.36 -6.96 -25.39
CA VAL A 356 4.02 -6.78 -24.84
C VAL A 356 3.83 -5.33 -24.37
N ASN A 357 2.83 -4.65 -24.93
CA ASN A 357 2.51 -3.26 -24.57
C ASN A 357 1.82 -3.14 -23.20
N VAL A 358 1.19 -4.22 -22.73
CA VAL A 358 0.49 -4.26 -21.44
C VAL A 358 1.28 -5.15 -20.48
N PRO A 359 1.87 -4.59 -19.40
CA PRO A 359 2.56 -5.40 -18.41
C PRO A 359 1.58 -6.29 -17.63
N GLN A 360 2.00 -7.49 -17.25
CA GLN A 360 1.23 -8.38 -16.39
C GLN A 360 1.46 -7.99 -14.92
N LEU A 361 0.40 -7.67 -14.19
CA LEU A 361 0.47 -7.44 -12.74
C LEU A 361 0.64 -8.78 -12.00
N ILE A 362 1.70 -8.91 -11.20
CA ILE A 362 1.95 -10.08 -10.34
C ILE A 362 1.38 -9.81 -8.95
N SER A 363 1.73 -8.65 -8.36
CA SER A 363 1.24 -8.27 -7.03
C SER A 363 1.03 -6.76 -6.94
N TRP A 364 0.09 -6.38 -6.08
CA TRP A 364 -0.21 -5.00 -5.72
C TRP A 364 -0.41 -4.94 -4.21
N LYS A 365 0.21 -3.95 -3.56
CA LYS A 365 0.15 -3.74 -2.11
C LYS A 365 0.20 -2.24 -1.81
N GLU A 366 -0.70 -1.80 -0.94
CA GLU A 366 -0.61 -0.50 -0.29
C GLU A 366 0.18 -0.65 1.02
N LEU A 367 1.14 0.24 1.27
CA LEU A 367 2.09 0.18 2.39
C LEU A 367 1.78 1.20 3.48
#